data_AF-A0AAV5F4N1-F1
#
_entry.id   AF-A0AAV5F4N1-F1
#
_cell.length_a   1.000
_cell.length_b   1.000
_cell.length_c   1.000
_cell.angle_alpha   90.00
_cell.angle_beta   90.00
_cell.angle_gamma   90.00
#
_symmetry.space_group_name_H-M   'P 1'
#
loop_
_entity.id
_entity.type
_entity.pdbx_description
1 polymer ?
#
loop_
_entity_poly.entity_id
_entity_poly.type
_entity_poly.pdbx_seq_one_letter_code
_entity_poly.pdbx_strand_id
1 'polypeptide(L)'
;MHPHASPAAEKATAPYGSWESPITAAVVSAAGRTVEGLAVSGDGRLVWVETRPEEGGRAVLVKEAAEPSGEAQDVTPQGFAVRSLAQEYGGGAFAVQGDTVVFSNYDDQRLYRQTIGGDNSPLPLTPDYAGSVVRYADGVFDPHFNRFITIMEDHRDNSSNPVTTVVAVTFSDESIDEPTVLVSGNDFYAFPRVDPTEKRMAWIEWSNPNMSWDKSELWIGYFSEKGKMQRRICIAGGDSKLVESPTEPKWSSKGGPTDEARGILDLSVQYWTSRGWAFVDVNYGGSSGYGREYRERLLGQWGIVDVNDCCSCATFLIADLASLRAGMHKFEAYYIDNLVGKELCFQSFRLNDLQVVSPDQATKIYKAIKDKGLPVALIEYEGEQHGFRKAENIKFTLEQAMVFFARLVGRFKVADDITPIKIENFD
;
A
#
# COMPACT_ATOMS: atom_id res chain seq x y z
N MET A 1 30.50 10.47 -33.84
CA MET A 1 29.85 9.42 -34.65
C MET A 1 28.67 8.90 -33.85
N HIS A 2 27.46 9.35 -34.17
CA HIS A 2 26.24 8.78 -33.61
C HIS A 2 25.94 7.46 -34.32
N PRO A 3 25.53 6.39 -33.62
CA PRO A 3 25.11 5.15 -34.26
C PRO A 3 23.82 5.42 -35.06
N HIS A 4 23.83 5.05 -36.34
CA HIS A 4 22.69 5.15 -37.23
C HIS A 4 21.49 4.36 -36.68
N ALA A 5 20.31 5.00 -36.68
CA ALA A 5 19.04 4.34 -36.48
C ALA A 5 18.84 3.24 -37.54
N SER A 6 18.50 2.03 -37.10
CA SER A 6 18.12 0.94 -38.01
C SER A 6 16.88 1.33 -38.82
N PRO A 7 16.79 0.94 -40.10
CA PRO A 7 15.62 1.25 -40.93
C PRO A 7 14.36 0.61 -40.34
N ALA A 8 13.24 1.34 -40.35
CA ALA A 8 11.95 0.82 -39.92
C ALA A 8 11.57 -0.38 -40.81
N ALA A 9 11.44 -1.56 -40.21
CA ALA A 9 11.05 -2.78 -40.92
C ALA A 9 9.69 -2.61 -41.61
N GLU A 10 9.59 -3.03 -42.88
CA GLU A 10 8.31 -3.10 -43.59
C GLU A 10 7.33 -3.99 -42.81
N LYS A 11 6.13 -3.47 -42.54
CA LYS A 11 5.08 -4.23 -41.86
C LYS A 11 4.48 -5.25 -42.83
N ALA A 12 4.74 -6.53 -42.61
CA ALA A 12 4.16 -7.62 -43.39
C ALA A 12 2.72 -7.94 -42.94
N THR A 13 1.85 -8.27 -43.89
CA THR A 13 0.50 -8.78 -43.59
C THR A 13 0.56 -10.30 -43.40
N ALA A 14 0.06 -10.80 -42.26
CA ALA A 14 0.00 -12.23 -41.95
C ALA A 14 -1.30 -12.58 -41.21
N PRO A 15 -1.81 -13.83 -41.31
CA PRO A 15 -2.98 -14.29 -40.57
C PRO A 15 -2.88 -14.04 -39.06
N TYR A 16 -4.01 -13.76 -38.41
CA TYR A 16 -4.04 -13.58 -36.95
C TYR A 16 -3.57 -14.86 -36.24
N GLY A 17 -2.64 -14.70 -35.30
CA GLY A 17 -2.01 -15.81 -34.56
C GLY A 17 -0.74 -16.40 -35.18
N SER A 18 -0.35 -15.97 -36.39
CA SER A 18 0.86 -16.45 -37.07
C SER A 18 1.95 -15.37 -37.21
N TRP A 19 1.86 -14.31 -36.43
CA TRP A 19 2.86 -13.24 -36.43
C TRP A 19 4.11 -13.73 -35.70
N GLU A 20 5.28 -13.48 -36.28
CA GLU A 20 6.53 -13.72 -35.57
C GLU A 20 6.58 -12.80 -34.34
N SER A 21 6.77 -13.41 -33.17
CA SER A 21 6.83 -12.73 -31.89
C SER A 21 8.17 -13.00 -31.23
N PRO A 22 8.90 -11.96 -30.78
CA PRO A 22 10.09 -12.16 -29.95
C PRO A 22 9.73 -12.65 -28.53
N ILE A 23 8.46 -12.58 -28.13
CA ILE A 23 7.96 -13.07 -26.85
C ILE A 23 7.61 -14.56 -27.02
N THR A 24 8.55 -15.41 -26.64
CA THR A 24 8.38 -16.88 -26.67
C THR A 24 7.80 -17.37 -25.35
N ALA A 25 7.26 -18.60 -25.32
CA ALA A 25 6.82 -19.24 -24.08
C ALA A 25 7.93 -19.30 -23.02
N ALA A 26 9.20 -19.49 -23.44
CA ALA A 26 10.35 -19.48 -22.54
C ALA A 26 10.61 -18.11 -21.92
N VAL A 27 10.41 -17.02 -22.68
CA VAL A 27 10.49 -15.64 -22.16
C VAL A 27 9.38 -15.39 -21.14
N VAL A 28 8.16 -15.86 -21.40
CA VAL A 28 7.03 -15.72 -20.47
C VAL A 28 7.28 -16.49 -19.17
N SER A 29 7.77 -17.73 -19.25
CA SER A 29 8.08 -18.53 -18.05
C SER A 29 9.25 -17.97 -17.25
N ALA A 30 10.29 -17.44 -17.92
CA ALA A 30 11.45 -16.85 -17.26
C ALA A 30 11.14 -15.47 -16.65
N ALA A 31 10.20 -14.71 -17.23
CA ALA A 31 9.68 -13.46 -16.67
C ALA A 31 8.69 -13.69 -15.51
N GLY A 32 8.40 -14.94 -15.15
CA GLY A 32 7.39 -15.32 -14.15
C GLY A 32 7.80 -15.12 -12.69
N ARG A 33 8.84 -14.33 -12.41
CA ARG A 33 9.17 -13.97 -11.02
C ARG A 33 8.10 -13.02 -10.50
N THR A 34 7.22 -13.52 -9.65
CA THR A 34 6.27 -12.68 -8.90
C THR A 34 6.95 -12.19 -7.64
N VAL A 35 6.63 -10.96 -7.25
CA VAL A 35 7.05 -10.34 -5.98
C VAL A 35 5.81 -10.19 -5.12
N GLU A 36 5.86 -10.72 -3.91
CA GLU A 36 4.72 -10.76 -2.98
C GLU A 36 5.20 -10.56 -1.54
N GLY A 37 4.37 -9.92 -0.72
CA GLY A 37 4.70 -9.61 0.67
C GLY A 37 5.87 -8.61 0.78
N LEU A 38 5.71 -7.61 1.64
CA LEU A 38 6.75 -6.61 1.84
C LEU A 38 6.93 -6.36 3.34
N ALA A 39 8.19 -6.33 3.77
CA ALA A 39 8.59 -5.97 5.11
C ALA A 39 9.89 -5.15 5.07
N VAL A 40 10.32 -4.70 6.24
CA VAL A 40 11.55 -3.93 6.43
C VAL A 40 12.41 -4.64 7.46
N SER A 41 13.68 -4.87 7.15
CA SER A 41 14.67 -5.45 8.07
C SER A 41 15.17 -4.44 9.11
N GLY A 42 15.97 -4.89 10.08
CA GLY A 42 16.46 -4.06 11.19
C GLY A 42 17.33 -2.88 10.75
N ASP A 43 17.96 -3.00 9.58
CA ASP A 43 18.76 -1.95 8.94
C ASP A 43 17.99 -1.08 7.95
N GLY A 44 16.65 -1.19 7.90
CA GLY A 44 15.79 -0.31 7.11
C GLY A 44 15.65 -0.69 5.63
N ARG A 45 16.20 -1.83 5.21
CA ARG A 45 16.12 -2.33 3.83
C ARG A 45 14.85 -3.14 3.57
N LEU A 46 14.38 -3.14 2.33
CA LEU A 46 13.21 -3.92 1.95
C LEU A 46 13.50 -5.42 1.97
N VAL A 47 12.48 -6.18 2.36
CA VAL A 47 12.47 -7.64 2.32
C VAL A 47 11.15 -8.09 1.71
N TRP A 48 11.19 -8.99 0.73
CA TRP A 48 10.01 -9.47 0.01
C TRP A 48 10.14 -10.94 -0.37
N VAL A 49 9.04 -11.58 -0.75
CA VAL A 49 9.07 -12.94 -1.30
C VAL A 49 9.09 -12.87 -2.83
N GLU A 50 9.98 -13.64 -3.43
CA GLU A 50 10.03 -13.86 -4.87
C GLU A 50 9.82 -15.31 -5.22
N THR A 51 9.00 -15.57 -6.25
CA THR A 51 8.89 -16.91 -6.83
C THR A 51 10.08 -17.20 -7.74
N ARG A 52 10.63 -18.42 -7.67
CA ARG A 52 11.70 -18.95 -8.53
C ARG A 52 11.14 -20.04 -9.46
N PRO A 53 10.62 -19.71 -10.66
CA PRO A 53 10.14 -20.71 -11.63
C PRO A 53 11.17 -21.80 -11.95
N GLU A 54 12.44 -21.42 -12.03
CA GLU A 54 13.59 -22.30 -12.28
C GLU A 54 13.88 -23.27 -11.13
N GLU A 55 13.36 -23.00 -9.93
CA GLU A 55 13.46 -23.85 -8.74
C GLU A 55 12.12 -24.50 -8.39
N GLY A 56 11.33 -24.86 -9.41
CA GLY A 56 10.03 -25.51 -9.22
C GLY A 56 8.96 -24.60 -8.59
N GLY A 57 9.11 -23.28 -8.72
CA GLY A 57 8.19 -22.31 -8.12
C GLY A 57 8.45 -22.04 -6.64
N ARG A 58 9.67 -22.32 -6.15
CA ARG A 58 10.08 -22.05 -4.77
C ARG A 58 9.91 -20.57 -4.43
N ALA A 59 9.26 -20.29 -3.31
CA ALA A 59 9.07 -18.94 -2.78
C ALA A 59 10.25 -18.57 -1.86
N VAL A 60 11.00 -17.54 -2.21
CA VAL A 60 12.26 -17.17 -1.55
C VAL A 60 12.13 -15.79 -0.94
N LEU A 61 12.46 -15.64 0.33
CA LEU A 61 12.59 -14.33 0.94
C LEU A 61 13.90 -13.68 0.45
N VAL A 62 13.81 -12.47 -0.07
CA VAL A 62 14.89 -11.70 -0.67
C VAL A 62 15.02 -10.39 0.08
N LYS A 63 16.27 -9.98 0.35
CA LYS A 63 16.61 -8.69 0.95
C LYS A 63 17.21 -7.76 -0.10
N GLU A 64 16.81 -6.50 -0.06
CA GLU A 64 17.37 -5.44 -0.89
C GLU A 64 18.89 -5.37 -0.79
N ALA A 65 19.54 -5.08 -1.92
CA ALA A 65 20.97 -4.84 -1.98
C ALA A 65 21.36 -3.67 -1.07
N ALA A 66 22.59 -3.70 -0.53
CA ALA A 66 23.10 -2.59 0.28
C ALA A 66 23.40 -1.33 -0.56
N GLU A 67 23.76 -1.52 -1.82
CA GLU A 67 24.09 -0.45 -2.78
C GLU A 67 23.14 -0.53 -3.99
N PRO A 68 22.77 0.60 -4.63
CA PRO A 68 21.83 0.60 -5.74
C PRO A 68 22.24 -0.24 -6.97
N SER A 69 23.55 -0.46 -7.16
CA SER A 69 24.09 -1.33 -8.21
C SER A 69 24.40 -2.75 -7.75
N GLY A 70 24.08 -3.08 -6.50
CA GLY A 70 24.30 -4.41 -5.92
C GLY A 70 23.18 -5.38 -6.27
N GLU A 71 23.43 -6.67 -6.04
CA GLU A 71 22.43 -7.71 -6.19
C GLU A 71 21.65 -7.91 -4.88
N ALA A 72 20.35 -8.17 -5.02
CA ALA A 72 19.52 -8.55 -3.88
C ALA A 72 19.96 -9.91 -3.32
N GLN A 73 19.86 -10.08 -2.01
CA GLN A 73 20.36 -11.25 -1.31
C GLN A 73 19.22 -12.21 -0.96
N ASP A 74 19.33 -13.47 -1.39
CA ASP A 74 18.45 -14.53 -0.92
C ASP A 74 18.67 -14.77 0.59
N VAL A 75 17.58 -14.71 1.35
CA VAL A 75 17.54 -14.93 2.80
C VAL A 75 17.08 -16.35 3.12
N THR A 76 16.19 -16.93 2.29
CA THR A 76 15.70 -18.31 2.49
C THR A 76 16.69 -19.33 1.93
N PRO A 77 17.25 -20.22 2.75
CA PRO A 77 18.19 -21.23 2.27
C PRO A 77 17.52 -22.28 1.38
N GLN A 78 18.34 -23.01 0.63
CA GLN A 78 17.90 -24.17 -0.15
C GLN A 78 17.22 -25.22 0.74
N GLY A 79 16.16 -25.85 0.23
CA GLY A 79 15.32 -26.79 0.99
C GLY A 79 14.20 -26.15 1.80
N PHE A 80 14.06 -24.81 1.78
CA PHE A 80 12.94 -24.10 2.38
C PHE A 80 12.22 -23.22 1.34
N ALA A 81 10.91 -23.05 1.52
CA ALA A 81 10.10 -22.17 0.72
C ALA A 81 9.09 -21.40 1.59
N VAL A 82 9.06 -20.07 1.45
CA VAL A 82 8.21 -19.18 2.25
C VAL A 82 6.80 -19.14 1.67
N ARG A 83 5.96 -20.09 2.05
CA ARG A 83 4.58 -20.20 1.57
C ARG A 83 3.71 -20.99 2.53
N SER A 84 2.51 -20.48 2.78
CA SER A 84 1.46 -21.17 3.55
C SER A 84 0.39 -21.74 2.63
N LEU A 85 -0.23 -22.84 3.07
CA LEU A 85 -1.41 -23.46 2.47
C LEU A 85 -2.70 -23.19 3.26
N ALA A 86 -2.64 -22.39 4.34
CA ALA A 86 -3.83 -22.06 5.11
C ALA A 86 -4.91 -21.44 4.20
N GLN A 87 -6.17 -21.85 4.41
CA GLN A 87 -7.34 -21.51 3.60
C GLN A 87 -7.18 -21.84 2.10
N GLU A 88 -6.24 -22.72 1.73
CA GLU A 88 -5.91 -23.18 0.37
C GLU A 88 -5.38 -22.09 -0.59
N TYR A 89 -5.62 -20.81 -0.30
CA TYR A 89 -5.09 -19.68 -1.07
C TYR A 89 -3.69 -19.26 -0.62
N GLY A 90 -3.35 -19.48 0.66
CA GLY A 90 -2.14 -18.95 1.26
C GLY A 90 -2.19 -17.44 1.49
N GLY A 91 -1.09 -16.89 2.03
CA GLY A 91 -0.98 -15.47 2.37
C GLY A 91 -0.34 -15.26 3.74
N GLY A 92 0.25 -14.09 3.98
CA GLY A 92 0.90 -13.77 5.26
C GLY A 92 1.95 -14.81 5.69
N ALA A 93 2.69 -15.36 4.72
CA ALA A 93 3.59 -16.50 4.93
C ALA A 93 4.82 -16.17 5.78
N PHE A 94 5.10 -14.88 6.03
CA PHE A 94 6.19 -14.45 6.90
C PHE A 94 5.87 -13.14 7.62
N ALA A 95 6.62 -12.87 8.68
CA ALA A 95 6.68 -11.59 9.35
C ALA A 95 8.11 -11.30 9.80
N VAL A 96 8.48 -10.01 9.82
CA VAL A 96 9.82 -9.54 10.22
C VAL A 96 9.72 -8.61 11.43
N GLN A 97 10.62 -8.80 12.40
CA GLN A 97 10.86 -7.86 13.50
C GLN A 97 12.37 -7.68 13.69
N GLY A 98 12.86 -6.48 13.38
CA GLY A 98 14.30 -6.23 13.28
C GLY A 98 14.91 -7.15 12.22
N ASP A 99 15.92 -7.93 12.59
CA ASP A 99 16.52 -8.94 11.71
C ASP A 99 15.98 -10.36 11.94
N THR A 100 14.96 -10.53 12.77
CA THR A 100 14.31 -11.84 12.96
C THR A 100 13.15 -11.99 12.00
N VAL A 101 13.12 -13.08 11.25
CA VAL A 101 11.96 -13.47 10.45
C VAL A 101 11.37 -14.77 10.98
N VAL A 102 10.04 -14.80 11.08
CA VAL A 102 9.26 -16.02 11.26
C VAL A 102 8.51 -16.27 9.96
N PHE A 103 8.57 -17.50 9.44
CA PHE A 103 7.92 -17.86 8.20
C PHE A 103 7.29 -19.26 8.25
N SER A 104 6.27 -19.47 7.44
CA SER A 104 5.67 -20.79 7.20
C SER A 104 6.43 -21.48 6.06
N ASN A 105 6.96 -22.66 6.33
CA ASN A 105 7.66 -23.44 5.33
C ASN A 105 6.66 -24.27 4.51
N TYR A 106 6.80 -24.24 3.18
CA TYR A 106 5.86 -24.89 2.27
C TYR A 106 5.75 -26.41 2.49
N ASP A 107 6.89 -27.09 2.66
CA ASP A 107 6.94 -28.55 2.59
C ASP A 107 6.25 -29.23 3.79
N ASP A 108 6.43 -28.68 4.99
CA ASP A 108 5.91 -29.26 6.24
C ASP A 108 4.85 -28.37 6.93
N GLN A 109 4.61 -27.16 6.42
CA GLN A 109 3.68 -26.16 6.96
C GLN A 109 3.97 -25.72 8.40
N ARG A 110 5.19 -25.98 8.90
CA ARG A 110 5.63 -25.54 10.22
C ARG A 110 6.09 -24.08 10.18
N LEU A 111 6.04 -23.41 11.33
CA LEU A 111 6.68 -22.12 11.50
C LEU A 111 8.17 -22.32 11.81
N TYR A 112 9.01 -21.53 11.15
CA TYR A 112 10.44 -21.46 11.39
C TYR A 112 10.85 -20.03 11.72
N ARG A 113 11.86 -19.86 12.59
CA ARG A 113 12.56 -18.59 12.80
C ARG A 113 13.95 -18.64 12.19
N GLN A 114 14.39 -17.53 11.62
CA GLN A 114 15.77 -17.33 11.21
C GLN A 114 16.18 -15.85 11.35
N THR A 115 17.49 -15.59 11.37
CA THR A 115 18.04 -14.24 11.39
C THR A 115 18.48 -13.85 9.98
N ILE A 116 18.04 -12.68 9.52
CA ILE A 116 18.41 -12.12 8.23
C ILE A 116 19.91 -11.77 8.23
N GLY A 117 20.67 -12.35 7.31
CA GLY A 117 22.12 -12.13 7.20
C GLY A 117 22.98 -12.89 8.22
N GLY A 118 22.39 -13.78 9.02
CA GLY A 118 23.13 -14.71 9.88
C GLY A 118 23.40 -16.05 9.20
N ASP A 119 24.46 -16.75 9.63
CA ASP A 119 24.82 -18.08 9.12
C ASP A 119 23.95 -19.23 9.68
N ASN A 120 22.92 -18.92 10.47
CA ASN A 120 22.12 -19.92 11.18
C ASN A 120 20.98 -20.44 10.28
N SER A 121 20.87 -21.77 10.20
CA SER A 121 19.75 -22.44 9.54
C SER A 121 18.40 -22.15 10.24
N PRO A 122 17.27 -22.17 9.51
CA PRO A 122 15.95 -22.00 10.08
C PRO A 122 15.68 -22.98 11.23
N LEU A 123 15.22 -22.45 12.36
CA LEU A 123 14.87 -23.23 13.55
C LEU A 123 13.35 -23.37 13.66
N PRO A 124 12.80 -24.60 13.79
CA PRO A 124 11.36 -24.78 13.89
C PRO A 124 10.81 -24.22 15.22
N LEU A 125 9.65 -23.58 15.16
CA LEU A 125 8.92 -23.03 16.30
C LEU A 125 7.70 -23.85 16.70
N THR A 126 7.20 -24.70 15.80
CA THR A 126 5.99 -25.50 16.02
C THR A 126 6.30 -27.00 15.90
N PRO A 127 5.53 -27.88 16.57
CA PRO A 127 5.74 -29.32 16.51
C PRO A 127 5.74 -29.88 15.07
N ASP A 128 6.36 -31.04 14.90
CA ASP A 128 6.22 -31.83 13.68
C ASP A 128 5.00 -32.73 13.81
N TYR A 129 3.98 -32.48 12.99
CA TYR A 129 2.74 -33.25 12.98
C TYR A 129 2.73 -34.36 11.92
N ALA A 130 3.90 -34.72 11.38
CA ALA A 130 4.06 -35.70 10.32
C ALA A 130 3.28 -35.33 9.03
N GLY A 131 3.51 -34.11 8.54
CA GLY A 131 2.96 -33.59 7.29
C GLY A 131 2.29 -32.22 7.44
N SER A 132 1.61 -31.78 6.38
CA SER A 132 0.99 -30.44 6.25
C SER A 132 -0.39 -30.31 6.90
N VAL A 133 -0.64 -31.08 7.97
CA VAL A 133 -1.95 -31.20 8.65
C VAL A 133 -2.24 -30.05 9.62
N VAL A 134 -1.23 -29.28 10.01
CA VAL A 134 -1.41 -28.03 10.74
C VAL A 134 -0.69 -26.93 9.95
N ARG A 135 -1.40 -25.84 9.69
CA ARG A 135 -0.94 -24.77 8.80
C ARG A 135 -1.04 -23.44 9.51
N TYR A 136 -0.10 -22.54 9.24
CA TYR A 136 -0.02 -21.23 9.88
C TYR A 136 0.03 -20.10 8.84
N ALA A 137 -0.57 -18.96 9.16
CA ALA A 137 -0.57 -17.79 8.29
C ALA A 137 -0.82 -16.48 9.06
N ASP A 138 -0.46 -15.36 8.41
CA ASP A 138 -0.76 -13.99 8.85
C ASP A 138 -0.36 -13.72 10.30
N GLY A 139 0.88 -14.08 10.62
CA GLY A 139 1.42 -13.95 11.95
C GLY A 139 1.99 -12.56 12.27
N VAL A 140 2.06 -12.25 13.57
CA VAL A 140 2.56 -10.99 14.11
C VAL A 140 3.36 -11.25 15.39
N PHE A 141 4.44 -10.49 15.57
CA PHE A 141 5.21 -10.52 16.82
C PHE A 141 4.42 -9.83 17.94
N ASP A 142 4.39 -10.47 19.11
CA ASP A 142 3.78 -9.90 20.31
C ASP A 142 4.87 -9.28 21.21
N PRO A 143 4.99 -7.93 21.25
CA PRO A 143 6.02 -7.26 22.03
C PRO A 143 5.80 -7.38 23.55
N HIS A 144 4.62 -7.79 24.02
CA HIS A 144 4.31 -7.83 25.46
C HIS A 144 4.70 -9.15 26.12
N PHE A 145 4.71 -10.24 25.36
CA PHE A 145 4.88 -11.59 25.89
C PHE A 145 5.97 -12.41 25.19
N ASN A 146 6.79 -11.78 24.33
CA ASN A 146 7.89 -12.42 23.60
C ASN A 146 7.48 -13.73 22.90
N ARG A 147 6.45 -13.63 22.07
CA ARG A 147 5.85 -14.76 21.37
C ARG A 147 5.39 -14.33 19.98
N PHE A 148 5.04 -15.31 19.16
CA PHE A 148 4.45 -15.09 17.85
C PHE A 148 2.96 -15.42 17.89
N ILE A 149 2.10 -14.53 17.41
CA ILE A 149 0.67 -14.79 17.28
C ILE A 149 0.34 -15.02 15.82
N THR A 150 -0.40 -16.07 15.50
CA THR A 150 -0.68 -16.47 14.11
C THR A 150 -2.07 -17.09 13.99
N ILE A 151 -2.60 -17.11 12.77
CA ILE A 151 -3.70 -18.02 12.42
C ILE A 151 -3.13 -19.45 12.38
N MET A 152 -3.89 -20.41 12.91
CA MET A 152 -3.64 -21.84 12.84
C MET A 152 -4.87 -22.53 12.26
N GLU A 153 -4.68 -23.29 11.19
CA GLU A 153 -5.68 -24.18 10.58
C GLU A 153 -5.28 -25.62 10.88
N ASP A 154 -6.12 -26.34 11.62
CA ASP A 154 -5.84 -27.68 12.13
C ASP A 154 -6.74 -28.73 11.46
N HIS A 155 -6.13 -29.58 10.64
CA HIS A 155 -6.77 -30.66 9.89
C HIS A 155 -6.63 -32.03 10.57
N ARG A 156 -6.01 -32.13 11.76
CA ARG A 156 -5.71 -33.43 12.40
C ARG A 156 -6.99 -34.23 12.66
N ASP A 157 -8.07 -33.56 13.07
CA ASP A 157 -9.36 -34.19 13.36
C ASP A 157 -10.26 -34.28 12.11
N ASN A 158 -10.31 -33.24 11.28
CA ASN A 158 -11.14 -33.20 10.08
C ASN A 158 -10.45 -32.41 8.96
N SER A 159 -10.03 -33.11 7.92
CA SER A 159 -9.35 -32.49 6.78
C SER A 159 -10.26 -31.64 5.88
N SER A 160 -11.57 -31.90 5.87
CA SER A 160 -12.54 -31.22 5.00
C SER A 160 -13.16 -29.97 5.61
N ASN A 161 -13.13 -29.87 6.94
CA ASN A 161 -13.58 -28.69 7.68
C ASN A 161 -12.63 -28.47 8.85
N PRO A 162 -11.42 -27.95 8.59
CA PRO A 162 -10.41 -27.77 9.62
C PRO A 162 -10.84 -26.73 10.65
N VAL A 163 -10.31 -26.87 11.86
CA VAL A 163 -10.55 -25.89 12.92
C VAL A 163 -9.58 -24.73 12.73
N THR A 164 -10.12 -23.54 12.49
CA THR A 164 -9.32 -22.30 12.43
C THR A 164 -9.29 -21.63 13.80
N THR A 165 -8.12 -21.21 14.27
CA THR A 165 -7.95 -20.48 15.54
C THR A 165 -6.88 -19.40 15.44
N VAL A 166 -6.92 -18.44 16.35
CA VAL A 166 -5.77 -17.55 16.61
C VAL A 166 -4.97 -18.14 17.76
N VAL A 167 -3.69 -18.43 17.54
CA VAL A 167 -2.81 -19.09 18.52
C VAL A 167 -1.57 -18.26 18.84
N ALA A 168 -0.98 -18.53 20.00
CA ALA A 168 0.30 -18.01 20.44
C ALA A 168 1.38 -19.12 20.42
N VAL A 169 2.52 -18.84 19.81
CA VAL A 169 3.71 -19.69 19.75
C VAL A 169 4.82 -19.02 20.53
N THR A 170 5.28 -19.65 21.61
CA THR A 170 6.34 -19.11 22.46
C THR A 170 7.70 -19.33 21.82
N PHE A 171 8.61 -18.36 21.94
CA PHE A 171 10.00 -18.57 21.55
C PHE A 171 10.74 -19.32 22.66
N SER A 172 11.18 -20.54 22.39
CA SER A 172 12.00 -21.38 23.28
C SER A 172 13.10 -22.04 22.46
N ASP A 173 14.32 -22.07 23.01
CA ASP A 173 15.47 -22.74 22.41
C ASP A 173 15.66 -24.15 22.97
N GLU A 174 14.92 -24.52 24.02
CA GLU A 174 15.05 -25.80 24.73
C GLU A 174 13.99 -26.81 24.31
N SER A 175 12.81 -26.33 23.90
CA SER A 175 11.63 -27.15 23.64
C SER A 175 10.74 -26.51 22.59
N ILE A 176 10.03 -27.36 21.85
CA ILE A 176 8.99 -26.95 20.90
C ILE A 176 7.66 -27.35 21.51
N ASP A 177 6.91 -26.35 21.97
CA ASP A 177 5.61 -26.54 22.62
C ASP A 177 4.45 -26.46 21.63
N GLU A 178 3.32 -27.08 22.00
CA GLU A 178 2.06 -26.88 21.29
C GLU A 178 1.61 -25.40 21.37
N PRO A 179 1.14 -24.81 20.26
CA PRO A 179 0.59 -23.46 20.27
C PRO A 179 -0.56 -23.30 21.26
N THR A 180 -0.59 -22.19 21.99
CA THR A 180 -1.68 -21.88 22.92
C THR A 180 -2.81 -21.16 22.20
N VAL A 181 -4.01 -21.72 22.20
CA VAL A 181 -5.20 -21.07 21.63
C VAL A 181 -5.56 -19.78 22.37
N LEU A 182 -5.65 -18.67 21.64
CA LEU A 182 -6.10 -17.37 22.14
C LEU A 182 -7.55 -17.07 21.76
N VAL A 183 -7.95 -17.41 20.54
CA VAL A 183 -9.31 -17.18 20.04
C VAL A 183 -9.77 -18.40 19.23
N SER A 184 -11.00 -18.84 19.51
CA SER A 184 -11.68 -19.94 18.83
C SER A 184 -13.21 -19.80 18.93
N GLY A 185 -13.92 -20.64 18.18
CA GLY A 185 -15.39 -20.75 18.21
C GLY A 185 -16.11 -20.23 16.98
N ASN A 186 -15.39 -19.65 16.02
CA ASN A 186 -15.88 -19.18 14.73
C ASN A 186 -15.21 -19.96 13.59
N ASP A 187 -15.77 -19.91 12.38
CA ASP A 187 -15.28 -20.72 11.24
C ASP A 187 -13.94 -20.19 10.72
N PHE A 188 -13.81 -18.86 10.62
CA PHE A 188 -12.66 -18.22 10.01
C PHE A 188 -12.14 -17.04 10.81
N TYR A 189 -10.81 -16.84 10.74
CA TYR A 189 -10.08 -15.78 11.42
C TYR A 189 -9.02 -15.21 10.48
N ALA A 190 -8.78 -13.90 10.56
CA ALA A 190 -7.71 -13.23 9.83
C ALA A 190 -7.19 -12.00 10.59
N PHE A 191 -6.03 -11.51 10.16
CA PHE A 191 -5.44 -10.26 10.57
C PHE A 191 -5.30 -10.07 12.08
N PRO A 192 -4.67 -11.01 12.83
CA PRO A 192 -4.30 -10.74 14.21
C PRO A 192 -3.28 -9.59 14.24
N ARG A 193 -3.58 -8.53 14.98
CA ARG A 193 -2.73 -7.34 15.10
C ARG A 193 -2.62 -6.98 16.56
N VAL A 194 -1.41 -7.03 17.10
CA VAL A 194 -1.14 -6.69 18.50
C VAL A 194 -0.91 -5.18 18.61
N ASP A 195 -1.52 -4.55 19.60
CA ASP A 195 -1.25 -3.16 19.92
C ASP A 195 0.15 -3.09 20.55
N PRO A 196 1.10 -2.30 20.02
CA PRO A 196 2.45 -2.23 20.58
C PRO A 196 2.51 -1.51 21.93
N THR A 197 1.47 -0.78 22.31
CA THR A 197 1.43 0.07 23.51
C THR A 197 0.57 -0.50 24.64
N GLU A 198 -0.52 -1.17 24.29
CA GLU A 198 -1.45 -1.76 25.26
C GLU A 198 -1.50 -3.28 25.11
N LYS A 199 -1.77 -4.00 26.21
CA LYS A 199 -1.95 -5.47 26.21
C LYS A 199 -3.28 -5.88 25.57
N ARG A 200 -3.45 -5.60 24.28
CA ARG A 200 -4.64 -5.92 23.49
C ARG A 200 -4.29 -6.27 22.05
N MET A 201 -5.22 -6.93 21.38
CA MET A 201 -5.09 -7.38 19.99
C MET A 201 -6.41 -7.19 19.26
N ALA A 202 -6.34 -6.82 17.98
CA ALA A 202 -7.47 -6.80 17.08
C ALA A 202 -7.38 -7.99 16.11
N TRP A 203 -8.52 -8.47 15.63
CA TRP A 203 -8.61 -9.47 14.57
C TRP A 203 -9.94 -9.33 13.82
N ILE A 204 -10.02 -9.97 12.66
CA ILE A 204 -11.25 -10.17 11.91
C ILE A 204 -11.71 -11.62 12.07
N GLU A 205 -13.01 -11.83 12.24
CA GLU A 205 -13.64 -13.15 12.17
C GLU A 205 -14.92 -13.13 11.36
N TRP A 206 -15.29 -14.26 10.76
CA TRP A 206 -16.54 -14.44 10.04
C TRP A 206 -16.96 -15.92 10.02
N SER A 207 -18.22 -16.16 9.69
CA SER A 207 -18.83 -17.49 9.65
C SER A 207 -19.53 -17.74 8.33
N ASN A 208 -19.65 -19.01 7.97
CA ASN A 208 -20.54 -19.43 6.90
C ASN A 208 -21.99 -18.96 7.17
N PRO A 209 -22.76 -18.62 6.11
CA PRO A 209 -22.43 -18.75 4.68
C PRO A 209 -21.70 -17.55 4.08
N ASN A 210 -21.26 -16.58 4.89
CA ASN A 210 -20.67 -15.34 4.39
C ASN A 210 -19.18 -15.55 4.06
N MET A 211 -18.71 -14.96 2.98
CA MET A 211 -17.28 -14.71 2.77
C MET A 211 -16.86 -13.44 3.49
N SER A 212 -15.54 -13.25 3.68
CA SER A 212 -14.99 -12.12 4.40
C SER A 212 -15.36 -10.75 3.82
N TRP A 213 -15.70 -10.67 2.53
CA TRP A 213 -16.18 -9.47 1.83
C TRP A 213 -17.71 -9.29 1.86
N ASP A 214 -18.46 -10.34 2.20
CA ASP A 214 -19.92 -10.26 2.32
C ASP A 214 -20.31 -9.72 3.69
N LYS A 215 -19.72 -10.30 4.74
CA LYS A 215 -19.89 -9.86 6.12
C LYS A 215 -18.75 -10.39 6.98
N SER A 216 -18.14 -9.51 7.76
CA SER A 216 -17.11 -9.86 8.74
C SER A 216 -17.24 -9.00 10.00
N GLU A 217 -16.57 -9.40 11.07
CA GLU A 217 -16.60 -8.70 12.34
C GLU A 217 -15.20 -8.29 12.76
N LEU A 218 -15.04 -7.03 13.18
CA LEU A 218 -13.82 -6.54 13.80
C LEU A 218 -13.93 -6.68 15.30
N TRP A 219 -12.99 -7.41 15.90
CA TRP A 219 -12.95 -7.63 17.33
C TRP A 219 -11.68 -7.06 17.96
N ILE A 220 -11.80 -6.62 19.21
CA ILE A 220 -10.67 -6.30 20.10
C ILE A 220 -10.73 -7.21 21.32
N GLY A 221 -9.61 -7.80 21.66
CA GLY A 221 -9.42 -8.66 22.82
C GLY A 221 -8.29 -8.16 23.71
N TYR A 222 -8.45 -8.35 25.02
CA TYR A 222 -7.50 -7.89 26.03
C TYR A 222 -6.78 -9.08 26.66
N PHE A 223 -5.46 -8.99 26.73
CA PHE A 223 -4.64 -9.98 27.39
C PHE A 223 -4.66 -9.78 28.91
N SER A 224 -4.71 -10.89 29.63
CA SER A 224 -4.40 -10.94 31.06
C SER A 224 -2.91 -10.69 31.32
N GLU A 225 -2.55 -10.51 32.58
CA GLU A 225 -1.15 -10.47 33.02
C GLU A 225 -0.34 -11.71 32.64
N LYS A 226 -1.00 -12.86 32.41
CA LYS A 226 -0.37 -14.11 31.96
C LYS A 226 -0.44 -14.31 30.45
N GLY A 227 -0.80 -13.29 29.67
CA GLY A 227 -0.87 -13.35 28.21
C GLY A 227 -2.05 -14.12 27.62
N LYS A 228 -2.99 -14.60 28.45
CA LYS A 228 -4.23 -15.25 27.98
C LYS A 228 -5.27 -14.23 27.55
N MET A 229 -6.06 -14.53 26.51
CA MET A 229 -7.19 -13.72 26.09
C MET A 229 -8.33 -13.79 27.12
N GLN A 230 -8.88 -12.65 27.56
CA GLN A 230 -9.96 -12.62 28.55
C GLN A 230 -11.21 -11.95 28.02
N ARG A 231 -11.16 -10.62 27.87
CA ARG A 231 -12.30 -9.81 27.45
C ARG A 231 -12.22 -9.56 25.96
N ARG A 232 -13.32 -9.76 25.25
CA ARG A 232 -13.44 -9.53 23.80
C ARG A 232 -14.63 -8.60 23.55
N ILE A 233 -14.47 -7.68 22.59
CA ILE A 233 -15.49 -6.71 22.21
C ILE A 233 -15.56 -6.68 20.69
N CYS A 234 -16.75 -6.86 20.13
CA CYS A 234 -16.99 -6.58 18.71
C CYS A 234 -17.09 -5.07 18.53
N ILE A 235 -16.26 -4.52 17.65
CA ILE A 235 -16.15 -3.08 17.37
C ILE A 235 -16.98 -2.69 16.15
N ALA A 236 -17.02 -3.54 15.12
CA ALA A 236 -17.78 -3.34 13.89
C ALA A 236 -18.22 -4.69 13.31
N GLY A 237 -19.30 -4.74 12.52
CA GLY A 237 -19.83 -5.95 11.90
C GLY A 237 -20.81 -6.79 12.73
N GLY A 238 -20.84 -6.57 14.05
CA GLY A 238 -21.69 -7.33 14.97
C GLY A 238 -23.17 -6.91 15.00
N ASP A 239 -23.57 -5.80 14.35
CA ASP A 239 -24.98 -5.43 14.24
C ASP A 239 -25.67 -6.26 13.15
N SER A 240 -26.63 -7.10 13.54
CA SER A 240 -27.45 -7.89 12.61
C SER A 240 -28.23 -7.05 11.57
N LYS A 241 -28.47 -5.77 11.84
CA LYS A 241 -29.22 -4.86 10.95
C LYS A 241 -28.35 -4.19 9.90
N LEU A 242 -27.03 -4.24 10.08
CA LEU A 242 -26.06 -3.67 9.17
C LEU A 242 -25.25 -4.79 8.51
N VAL A 243 -24.93 -4.59 7.24
CA VAL A 243 -23.99 -5.47 6.52
C VAL A 243 -22.70 -4.69 6.42
N GLU A 244 -21.72 -5.09 7.22
CA GLU A 244 -20.40 -4.50 7.24
C GLU A 244 -19.37 -5.60 7.01
N SER A 245 -18.25 -5.21 6.38
CA SER A 245 -17.17 -6.11 6.02
C SER A 245 -15.82 -5.46 6.37
N PRO A 246 -15.55 -5.17 7.65
CA PRO A 246 -14.25 -4.65 8.08
C PRO A 246 -13.10 -5.59 7.67
N THR A 247 -11.99 -5.00 7.26
CA THR A 247 -10.77 -5.73 6.86
C THR A 247 -9.53 -4.99 7.31
N GLU A 248 -8.40 -5.69 7.36
CA GLU A 248 -7.06 -5.14 7.63
C GLU A 248 -6.97 -4.18 8.83
N PRO A 249 -7.35 -4.59 10.05
CA PRO A 249 -7.18 -3.74 11.23
C PRO A 249 -5.71 -3.32 11.39
N LYS A 250 -5.47 -2.11 11.89
CA LYS A 250 -4.12 -1.63 12.23
C LYS A 250 -4.18 -0.79 13.50
N TRP A 251 -3.20 -1.00 14.38
CA TRP A 251 -3.01 -0.15 15.54
C TRP A 251 -2.18 1.06 15.16
N SER A 252 -2.66 2.23 15.56
CA SER A 252 -1.91 3.46 15.42
C SER A 252 -2.11 4.25 16.70
N SER A 253 -1.02 4.59 17.38
CA SER A 253 -1.03 5.58 18.47
C SER A 253 -1.49 6.96 17.99
N LYS A 254 -1.62 7.11 16.68
CA LYS A 254 -1.99 8.34 15.98
C LYS A 254 -3.45 8.31 15.47
N GLY A 255 -4.13 7.15 15.53
CA GLY A 255 -5.53 6.93 15.14
C GLY A 255 -5.78 7.03 13.62
N GLY A 256 -6.50 6.09 13.01
CA GLY A 256 -6.95 6.20 11.60
C GLY A 256 -8.22 7.07 11.44
N PRO A 257 -8.89 7.10 10.27
CA PRO A 257 -8.45 6.95 8.88
C PRO A 257 -8.48 8.32 8.18
N THR A 258 -7.34 8.96 8.07
CA THR A 258 -7.17 10.19 7.29
C THR A 258 -5.92 10.03 6.44
N ASP A 259 -5.91 10.60 5.25
CA ASP A 259 -4.77 10.40 4.35
C ASP A 259 -3.51 11.07 4.92
N GLU A 260 -2.35 10.53 4.58
CA GLU A 260 -1.05 11.11 4.90
C GLU A 260 -0.22 11.18 3.62
N ALA A 261 0.54 12.25 3.44
CA ALA A 261 1.53 12.32 2.39
C ALA A 261 2.60 11.24 2.65
N ARG A 262 2.76 10.31 1.71
CA ARG A 262 3.66 9.16 1.85
C ARG A 262 4.96 9.41 1.10
N GLY A 263 6.07 9.02 1.71
CA GLY A 263 7.39 8.98 1.06
C GLY A 263 7.58 7.78 0.13
N ILE A 264 6.66 7.58 -0.81
CA ILE A 264 6.70 6.46 -1.79
C ILE A 264 6.84 6.99 -3.22
N LEU A 265 7.32 6.16 -4.14
CA LEU A 265 7.38 6.51 -5.56
C LEU A 265 5.97 6.63 -6.15
N ASP A 266 5.60 7.83 -6.61
CA ASP A 266 4.35 8.09 -7.34
C ASP A 266 4.69 8.64 -8.74
N LEU A 267 4.39 7.85 -9.78
CA LEU A 267 4.66 8.22 -11.17
C LEU A 267 3.82 9.40 -11.67
N SER A 268 2.66 9.66 -11.07
CA SER A 268 1.84 10.83 -11.37
C SER A 268 2.53 12.09 -10.86
N VAL A 269 3.08 12.06 -9.64
CA VAL A 269 3.90 13.17 -9.13
C VAL A 269 5.13 13.38 -10.02
N GLN A 270 5.81 12.29 -10.42
CA GLN A 270 6.97 12.39 -11.32
C GLN A 270 6.62 12.97 -12.69
N TYR A 271 5.43 12.68 -13.22
CA TYR A 271 4.96 13.27 -14.47
C TYR A 271 4.93 14.80 -14.42
N TRP A 272 4.49 15.38 -13.29
CA TRP A 272 4.45 16.83 -13.07
C TRP A 272 5.84 17.41 -12.82
N THR A 273 6.61 16.82 -11.90
CA THR A 273 7.92 17.36 -11.49
C THR A 273 8.95 17.29 -12.62
N SER A 274 8.90 16.25 -13.46
CA SER A 274 9.76 16.15 -14.64
C SER A 274 9.46 17.23 -15.71
N ARG A 275 8.33 17.94 -15.57
CA ARG A 275 7.87 19.02 -16.47
C ARG A 275 7.99 20.40 -15.85
N GLY A 276 8.79 20.53 -14.79
CA GLY A 276 9.12 21.82 -14.17
C GLY A 276 8.09 22.31 -13.14
N TRP A 277 7.14 21.47 -12.73
CA TRP A 277 6.23 21.81 -11.64
C TRP A 277 6.82 21.44 -10.29
N ALA A 278 6.71 22.33 -9.31
CA ALA A 278 6.91 21.95 -7.91
C ALA A 278 5.62 21.31 -7.39
N PHE A 279 5.74 20.14 -6.77
CA PHE A 279 4.61 19.44 -6.16
C PHE A 279 4.81 19.41 -4.65
N VAL A 280 3.79 19.79 -3.89
CA VAL A 280 3.78 19.69 -2.43
C VAL A 280 2.56 18.91 -1.99
N ASP A 281 2.80 17.89 -1.17
CA ASP A 281 1.75 17.12 -0.53
C ASP A 281 1.75 17.45 0.96
N VAL A 282 0.59 17.82 1.50
CA VAL A 282 0.48 18.47 2.80
C VAL A 282 -0.17 17.52 3.78
N ASN A 283 0.57 17.18 4.83
CA ASN A 283 0.00 16.54 6.01
C ASN A 283 -0.76 17.56 6.85
N TYR A 284 -1.95 17.93 6.38
CA TYR A 284 -2.81 18.93 7.02
C TYR A 284 -3.31 18.46 8.40
N GLY A 285 -3.77 19.39 9.23
CA GLY A 285 -4.36 19.10 10.53
C GLY A 285 -5.51 18.10 10.41
N GLY A 286 -5.28 16.87 10.85
CA GLY A 286 -6.16 15.76 10.54
C GLY A 286 -5.43 14.53 10.03
N SER A 287 -4.33 14.69 9.30
CA SER A 287 -3.60 13.60 8.64
C SER A 287 -3.14 12.51 9.62
N SER A 288 -3.13 11.27 9.12
CA SER A 288 -2.57 10.13 9.83
C SER A 288 -1.07 10.30 10.03
N GLY A 289 -0.48 9.55 10.95
CA GLY A 289 0.97 9.61 11.12
C GLY A 289 1.48 10.75 12.01
N TYR A 290 0.61 11.61 12.58
CA TYR A 290 1.04 12.77 13.43
C TYR A 290 0.52 12.82 14.88
N GLY A 291 -0.32 11.88 15.30
CA GLY A 291 -0.81 11.77 16.69
C GLY A 291 -2.29 12.05 16.81
N ARG A 292 -2.92 11.55 17.88
CA ARG A 292 -4.36 11.70 18.11
C ARG A 292 -4.81 13.16 18.15
N GLU A 293 -4.06 14.01 18.84
CA GLU A 293 -4.35 15.45 18.94
C GLU A 293 -4.34 16.11 17.56
N TYR A 294 -3.31 15.81 16.74
CA TYR A 294 -3.20 16.34 15.38
C TYR A 294 -4.36 15.86 14.49
N ARG A 295 -4.72 14.58 14.58
CA ARG A 295 -5.85 13.99 13.85
C ARG A 295 -7.20 14.61 14.27
N GLU A 296 -7.40 14.81 15.57
CA GLU A 296 -8.64 15.36 16.12
C GLU A 296 -8.84 16.84 15.76
N ARG A 297 -7.82 17.53 15.24
CA ARG A 297 -8.00 18.87 14.62
C ARG A 297 -9.03 18.86 13.49
N LEU A 298 -9.19 17.74 12.79
CA LEU A 298 -10.17 17.61 11.70
C LEU A 298 -11.57 17.23 12.19
N LEU A 299 -11.73 16.80 13.45
CA LEU A 299 -13.01 16.33 13.96
C LEU A 299 -14.04 17.48 13.96
N GLY A 300 -15.10 17.34 13.14
CA GLY A 300 -16.09 18.38 12.96
C GLY A 300 -15.60 19.64 12.22
N GLN A 301 -14.43 19.57 11.56
CA GLN A 301 -13.76 20.69 10.88
C GLN A 301 -13.32 20.35 9.44
N TRP A 302 -13.98 19.37 8.81
CA TRP A 302 -13.72 19.00 7.40
C TRP A 302 -14.02 20.17 6.45
N GLY A 303 -13.17 20.39 5.45
CA GLY A 303 -13.26 21.51 4.52
C GLY A 303 -12.84 22.86 5.11
N ILE A 304 -12.30 22.87 6.33
CA ILE A 304 -11.83 24.08 7.03
C ILE A 304 -10.36 23.92 7.38
N VAL A 305 -10.02 22.97 8.25
CA VAL A 305 -8.64 22.82 8.76
C VAL A 305 -7.70 22.29 7.67
N ASP A 306 -8.13 21.25 6.96
CA ASP A 306 -7.45 20.69 5.80
C ASP A 306 -7.17 21.74 4.73
N VAL A 307 -8.21 22.50 4.35
CA VAL A 307 -8.10 23.57 3.34
C VAL A 307 -7.17 24.69 3.81
N ASN A 308 -7.31 25.14 5.06
CA ASN A 308 -6.49 26.23 5.59
C ASN A 308 -5.02 25.85 5.73
N ASP A 309 -4.70 24.62 6.14
CA ASP A 309 -3.33 24.15 6.27
C ASP A 309 -2.66 24.02 4.88
N CYS A 310 -3.38 23.52 3.87
CA CYS A 310 -2.92 23.53 2.48
C CYS A 310 -2.67 24.95 1.95
N CYS A 311 -3.60 25.89 2.20
CA CYS A 311 -3.42 27.30 1.81
C CYS A 311 -2.24 27.96 2.54
N SER A 312 -2.05 27.64 3.82
CA SER A 312 -0.95 28.15 4.63
C SER A 312 0.39 27.61 4.16
N CYS A 313 0.47 26.33 3.82
CA CYS A 313 1.66 25.72 3.22
C CYS A 313 2.03 26.40 1.90
N ALA A 314 1.06 26.57 0.98
CA ALA A 314 1.29 27.28 -0.27
C ALA A 314 1.78 28.73 -0.03
N THR A 315 1.16 29.44 0.91
CA THR A 315 1.57 30.82 1.27
C THR A 315 2.97 30.86 1.87
N PHE A 316 3.33 29.91 2.73
CA PHE A 316 4.65 29.80 3.34
C PHE A 316 5.73 29.57 2.28
N LEU A 317 5.53 28.62 1.36
CA LEU A 317 6.47 28.34 0.28
C LEU A 317 6.71 29.57 -0.60
N ILE A 318 5.68 30.39 -0.83
CA ILE A 318 5.80 31.65 -1.58
C ILE A 318 6.57 32.71 -0.78
N ALA A 319 6.25 32.89 0.50
CA ALA A 319 6.85 33.93 1.35
C ALA A 319 8.32 33.62 1.72
N ASP A 320 8.65 32.35 1.91
CA ASP A 320 10.01 31.91 2.19
C ASP A 320 10.89 32.01 0.96
N LEU A 321 10.38 31.78 -0.26
CA LEU A 321 11.12 32.07 -1.50
C LEU A 321 11.49 33.55 -1.66
N ALA A 322 10.61 34.47 -1.24
CA ALA A 322 10.91 35.91 -1.22
C ALA A 322 11.96 36.26 -0.14
N SER A 323 11.96 35.55 0.98
CA SER A 323 12.93 35.73 2.08
C SER A 323 14.30 35.11 1.76
N LEU A 324 14.33 33.91 1.15
CA LEU A 324 15.51 33.29 0.57
C LEU A 324 16.16 34.24 -0.45
N ARG A 325 15.35 34.82 -1.35
CA ARG A 325 15.82 35.81 -2.34
C ARG A 325 16.46 37.04 -1.67
N ALA A 326 15.93 37.51 -0.55
CA ALA A 326 16.43 38.68 0.16
C ALA A 326 17.77 38.43 0.90
N GLY A 327 18.08 37.17 1.23
CA GLY A 327 19.30 36.77 1.95
C GLY A 327 20.45 36.25 1.08
N MET A 328 20.23 36.00 -0.22
CA MET A 328 21.21 35.37 -1.11
C MET A 328 22.13 36.37 -1.85
N HIS A 329 23.33 35.92 -2.21
CA HIS A 329 24.29 36.73 -2.95
C HIS A 329 23.81 36.95 -4.41
N LYS A 330 24.23 38.07 -5.00
CA LYS A 330 23.80 38.59 -6.33
C LYS A 330 23.88 37.59 -7.50
N PHE A 331 24.65 36.50 -7.34
CA PHE A 331 24.84 35.46 -8.34
C PHE A 331 23.78 34.34 -8.24
N GLU A 332 23.33 34.00 -7.03
CA GLU A 332 22.40 32.88 -6.76
C GLU A 332 20.94 33.29 -6.97
N ALA A 333 20.62 34.58 -6.77
CA ALA A 333 19.28 35.12 -7.00
C ALA A 333 18.78 34.94 -8.45
N TYR A 334 19.68 34.92 -9.44
CA TYR A 334 19.34 34.70 -10.85
C TYR A 334 19.05 33.24 -11.19
N TYR A 335 19.46 32.28 -10.34
CA TYR A 335 19.19 30.86 -10.58
C TYR A 335 17.70 30.55 -10.41
N ILE A 336 17.05 31.21 -9.43
CA ILE A 336 15.61 31.10 -9.18
C ILE A 336 14.77 31.75 -10.31
N ASP A 337 15.28 32.81 -10.96
CA ASP A 337 14.58 33.41 -12.12
C ASP A 337 14.39 32.43 -13.28
N ASN A 338 15.32 31.48 -13.46
CA ASN A 338 15.23 30.42 -14.48
C ASN A 338 14.37 29.24 -14.03
N LEU A 339 14.22 29.01 -12.72
CA LEU A 339 13.47 27.88 -12.18
C LEU A 339 11.97 28.19 -12.00
N VAL A 340 11.63 29.44 -11.70
CA VAL A 340 10.27 29.83 -11.26
C VAL A 340 9.61 30.90 -12.16
N GLY A 341 10.38 31.57 -13.02
CA GLY A 341 9.87 32.61 -13.93
C GLY A 341 9.67 33.98 -13.27
N LYS A 342 9.50 35.03 -14.10
CA LYS A 342 9.47 36.44 -13.68
C LYS A 342 8.12 36.95 -13.16
N GLU A 343 7.04 36.21 -13.39
CA GLU A 343 5.68 36.56 -12.93
C GLU A 343 5.11 35.40 -12.11
N LEU A 344 4.85 35.66 -10.83
CA LEU A 344 4.05 34.77 -9.98
C LEU A 344 2.57 35.07 -10.27
N CYS A 345 1.88 34.17 -10.98
CA CYS A 345 0.45 34.28 -11.22
C CYS A 345 -0.26 33.14 -10.46
N PHE A 346 -0.91 33.42 -9.32
CA PHE A 346 -1.65 32.37 -8.61
C PHE A 346 -2.98 32.84 -8.01
N GLN A 347 -4.02 32.04 -8.28
CA GLN A 347 -5.36 32.08 -7.69
C GLN A 347 -5.56 30.81 -6.85
N SER A 348 -6.20 30.95 -5.70
CA SER A 348 -6.65 29.83 -4.87
C SER A 348 -8.01 29.33 -5.34
N PHE A 349 -8.14 28.03 -5.60
CA PHE A 349 -9.42 27.39 -5.84
C PHE A 349 -9.92 26.75 -4.54
N ARG A 350 -11.11 27.16 -4.09
CA ARG A 350 -11.81 26.50 -2.98
C ARG A 350 -12.66 25.38 -3.53
N LEU A 351 -12.34 24.15 -3.16
CA LEU A 351 -13.18 22.99 -3.37
C LEU A 351 -13.43 22.35 -2.01
N ASN A 352 -14.70 22.25 -1.62
CA ASN A 352 -15.14 21.46 -0.49
C ASN A 352 -15.77 20.16 -1.01
N ASP A 353 -15.49 19.06 -0.31
CA ASP A 353 -16.39 17.95 0.04
C ASP A 353 -15.91 16.51 -0.24
N LEU A 354 -16.50 15.66 0.60
CA LEU A 354 -16.26 14.27 1.02
C LEU A 354 -16.93 13.19 0.14
N GLN A 355 -16.27 12.02 0.08
CA GLN A 355 -16.71 10.66 -0.33
C GLN A 355 -17.32 10.45 -1.75
N VAL A 356 -17.12 9.22 -2.28
CA VAL A 356 -17.39 8.72 -3.65
C VAL A 356 -18.37 9.60 -4.43
N VAL A 357 -17.79 10.47 -5.27
CA VAL A 357 -18.49 11.58 -5.93
C VAL A 357 -19.40 11.05 -7.05
N SER A 358 -20.69 11.38 -6.98
CA SER A 358 -21.64 11.12 -8.07
C SER A 358 -21.41 12.08 -9.25
N PRO A 359 -21.69 11.67 -10.51
CA PRO A 359 -21.58 12.58 -11.67
C PRO A 359 -22.38 13.89 -11.48
N ASP A 360 -23.56 13.80 -10.85
CA ASP A 360 -24.42 14.94 -10.54
C ASP A 360 -23.72 16.02 -9.68
N GLN A 361 -22.85 15.64 -8.75
CA GLN A 361 -22.08 16.59 -7.96
C GLN A 361 -21.06 17.34 -8.82
N ALA A 362 -20.35 16.64 -9.70
CA ALA A 362 -19.40 17.26 -10.63
C ALA A 362 -20.12 18.24 -11.58
N THR A 363 -21.28 17.87 -12.12
CA THR A 363 -22.08 18.76 -12.97
C THR A 363 -22.57 20.02 -12.22
N LYS A 364 -22.95 19.89 -10.95
CA LYS A 364 -23.34 21.04 -10.10
C LYS A 364 -22.17 21.99 -9.86
N ILE A 365 -20.99 21.46 -9.56
CA ILE A 365 -19.77 22.25 -9.37
C ILE A 365 -19.41 22.98 -10.68
N TYR A 366 -19.41 22.26 -11.81
CA TYR A 366 -19.14 22.84 -13.12
C TYR A 366 -20.06 24.03 -13.43
N LYS A 367 -21.38 23.87 -13.27
CA LYS A 367 -22.36 24.94 -13.51
C LYS A 367 -22.10 26.14 -12.58
N ALA A 368 -21.88 25.88 -11.30
CA ALA A 368 -21.64 26.95 -10.32
C ALA A 368 -20.35 27.75 -10.61
N ILE A 369 -19.29 27.11 -11.12
CA ILE A 369 -18.05 27.80 -11.51
C ILE A 369 -18.27 28.56 -12.83
N LYS A 370 -18.94 27.93 -13.80
CA LYS A 370 -19.26 28.53 -15.10
C LYS A 370 -20.10 29.80 -14.95
N ASP A 371 -21.15 29.75 -14.15
CA ASP A 371 -22.09 30.86 -13.93
C ASP A 371 -21.43 32.02 -13.17
N LYS A 372 -20.34 31.75 -12.44
CA LYS A 372 -19.49 32.77 -11.82
C LYS A 372 -18.50 33.43 -12.79
N GLY A 373 -18.50 33.02 -14.06
CA GLY A 373 -17.59 33.55 -15.09
C GLY A 373 -16.14 33.10 -14.90
N LEU A 374 -15.89 32.03 -14.14
CA LEU A 374 -14.54 31.52 -13.88
C LEU A 374 -14.15 30.47 -14.93
N PRO A 375 -12.86 30.38 -15.31
CA PRO A 375 -12.36 29.35 -16.21
C PRO A 375 -12.70 27.94 -15.72
N VAL A 376 -13.35 27.14 -16.57
CA VAL A 376 -13.77 25.78 -16.19
C VAL A 376 -13.90 24.87 -17.41
N ALA A 377 -13.57 23.58 -17.23
CA ALA A 377 -13.84 22.53 -18.19
C ALA A 377 -14.44 21.32 -17.47
N LEU A 378 -15.29 20.55 -18.17
CA LEU A 378 -15.87 19.30 -17.68
C LEU A 378 -15.68 18.23 -18.75
N ILE A 379 -15.14 17.09 -18.34
CA ILE A 379 -15.00 15.89 -19.17
C ILE A 379 -15.73 14.75 -18.45
N GLU A 380 -16.58 14.04 -19.18
CA GLU A 380 -17.31 12.89 -18.67
C GLU A 380 -16.82 11.63 -19.40
N TYR A 381 -16.52 10.57 -18.63
CA TYR A 381 -16.04 9.31 -19.18
C TYR A 381 -17.11 8.23 -19.04
N GLU A 382 -17.70 7.81 -20.16
CA GLU A 382 -18.74 6.79 -20.16
C GLU A 382 -18.19 5.42 -19.74
N GLY A 383 -18.88 4.78 -18.80
CA GLY A 383 -18.50 3.46 -18.27
C GLY A 383 -17.27 3.46 -17.35
N GLU A 384 -16.80 4.62 -16.89
CA GLU A 384 -15.79 4.73 -15.84
C GLU A 384 -16.42 4.92 -14.45
N GLN A 385 -15.73 4.43 -13.43
CA GLN A 385 -16.07 4.64 -12.02
C GLN A 385 -14.98 5.51 -11.35
N HIS A 386 -15.09 5.71 -10.03
CA HIS A 386 -14.10 6.45 -9.27
C HIS A 386 -12.69 5.83 -9.43
N GLY A 387 -11.69 6.69 -9.64
CA GLY A 387 -10.29 6.27 -9.82
C GLY A 387 -9.92 5.73 -11.20
N PHE A 388 -10.71 6.05 -12.26
CA PHE A 388 -10.50 5.75 -13.69
C PHE A 388 -9.60 4.55 -14.01
N ARG A 389 -10.18 3.46 -14.56
CA ARG A 389 -9.43 2.21 -14.79
C ARG A 389 -8.87 2.06 -16.20
N LYS A 390 -9.47 2.71 -17.21
CA LYS A 390 -8.96 2.59 -18.59
C LYS A 390 -7.75 3.48 -18.77
N ALA A 391 -6.64 2.90 -19.23
CA ALA A 391 -5.38 3.61 -19.42
C ALA A 391 -5.51 4.85 -20.33
N GLU A 392 -6.34 4.76 -21.36
CA GLU A 392 -6.64 5.89 -22.26
C GLU A 392 -7.28 7.09 -21.54
N ASN A 393 -8.19 6.84 -20.59
CA ASN A 393 -8.85 7.89 -19.82
C ASN A 393 -7.91 8.50 -18.77
N ILE A 394 -7.08 7.68 -18.12
CA ILE A 394 -6.03 8.15 -17.19
C ILE A 394 -5.05 9.06 -17.94
N LYS A 395 -4.53 8.59 -19.08
CA LYS A 395 -3.61 9.35 -19.94
C LYS A 395 -4.24 10.69 -20.36
N PHE A 396 -5.45 10.64 -20.92
CA PHE A 396 -6.14 11.85 -21.37
C PHE A 396 -6.38 12.83 -20.20
N THR A 397 -6.80 12.35 -19.04
CA THR A 397 -7.03 13.19 -17.86
C THR A 397 -5.76 13.92 -17.43
N LEU A 398 -4.63 13.21 -17.33
CA LEU A 398 -3.33 13.79 -16.96
C LEU A 398 -2.87 14.83 -17.99
N GLU A 399 -2.98 14.51 -19.28
CA GLU A 399 -2.61 15.42 -20.37
C GLU A 399 -3.47 16.70 -20.36
N GLN A 400 -4.79 16.58 -20.18
CA GLN A 400 -5.68 17.74 -20.15
C GLN A 400 -5.52 18.56 -18.88
N ALA A 401 -5.27 17.93 -17.73
CA ALA A 401 -4.95 18.65 -16.49
C ALA A 401 -3.66 19.48 -16.67
N MET A 402 -2.62 18.89 -17.26
CA MET A 402 -1.35 19.56 -17.56
C MET A 402 -1.56 20.78 -18.45
N VAL A 403 -2.29 20.60 -19.57
CA VAL A 403 -2.63 21.70 -20.48
C VAL A 403 -3.46 22.77 -19.79
N PHE A 404 -4.45 22.38 -18.97
CA PHE A 404 -5.30 23.32 -18.25
C PHE A 404 -4.46 24.22 -17.33
N PHE A 405 -3.62 23.64 -16.46
CA PHE A 405 -2.77 24.41 -15.56
C PHE A 405 -1.67 25.19 -16.29
N ALA A 406 -1.05 24.61 -17.32
CA ALA A 406 -0.05 25.32 -18.13
C ALA A 406 -0.64 26.56 -18.82
N ARG A 407 -1.88 26.48 -19.32
CA ARG A 407 -2.56 27.61 -19.97
C ARG A 407 -3.05 28.65 -18.97
N LEU A 408 -3.68 28.21 -17.88
CA LEU A 408 -4.34 29.11 -16.92
C LEU A 408 -3.36 29.75 -15.94
N VAL A 409 -2.42 28.95 -15.41
CA VAL A 409 -1.52 29.33 -14.31
C VAL A 409 -0.12 29.61 -14.85
N GLY A 410 0.46 28.64 -15.57
CA GLY A 410 1.83 28.72 -16.05
C GLY A 410 2.06 29.72 -17.18
N ARG A 411 1.01 30.02 -17.97
CA ARG A 411 1.06 30.83 -19.20
C ARG A 411 2.13 30.36 -20.19
N PHE A 412 2.31 29.05 -20.34
CA PHE A 412 3.27 28.46 -21.28
C PHE A 412 2.64 27.35 -22.12
N LYS A 413 3.30 27.01 -23.23
CA LYS A 413 2.93 25.87 -24.08
C LYS A 413 3.65 24.61 -23.57
N VAL A 414 2.89 23.56 -23.31
CA VAL A 414 3.44 22.24 -22.96
C VAL A 414 4.25 21.67 -24.14
N ALA A 415 5.31 20.93 -23.85
CA ALA A 415 6.18 20.34 -24.86
C ALA A 415 5.54 19.14 -25.58
N ASP A 416 4.70 18.40 -24.85
CA ASP A 416 3.98 17.23 -25.35
C ASP A 416 2.94 17.65 -26.41
N ASP A 417 2.76 16.84 -27.46
CA ASP A 417 1.75 17.07 -28.49
C ASP A 417 0.37 16.65 -27.99
N ILE A 418 -0.31 17.60 -27.33
CA ILE A 418 -1.62 17.38 -26.70
C ILE A 418 -2.65 18.29 -27.38
N THR A 419 -3.76 17.69 -27.86
CA THR A 419 -4.90 18.46 -28.34
C THR A 419 -5.68 19.03 -27.15
N PRO A 420 -5.72 20.36 -26.96
CA PRO A 420 -6.33 20.97 -25.78
C PRO A 420 -7.86 20.87 -25.82
N ILE A 421 -8.47 20.57 -24.68
CA ILE A 421 -9.90 20.79 -24.48
C ILE A 421 -10.23 22.28 -24.44
N LYS A 422 -11.49 22.60 -24.75
CA LYS A 422 -12.04 23.95 -24.57
C LYS A 422 -12.17 24.27 -23.08
N ILE A 423 -11.69 25.45 -22.68
CA ILE A 423 -11.87 26.00 -21.35
C ILE A 423 -12.93 27.10 -21.43
N GLU A 424 -14.11 26.85 -20.87
CA GLU A 424 -15.19 27.83 -20.83
C GLU A 424 -14.79 29.03 -19.97
N ASN A 425 -15.19 30.23 -20.36
CA ASN A 425 -14.79 31.51 -19.75
C ASN A 425 -13.27 31.80 -19.82
N PHE A 426 -12.57 31.21 -20.78
CA PHE A 426 -11.15 31.47 -21.05
C PHE A 426 -10.86 31.48 -22.55
N ASP A 427 -11.37 30.47 -23.27
CA ASP A 427 -11.46 30.42 -24.74
C ASP A 427 -12.71 31.14 -25.25
#